data_AF-A0A497BTK2-F1
#
_entry.id   AF-A0A497BTK2-F1
#
_cell.length_a   1.000
_cell.length_b   1.000
_cell.length_c   1.000
_cell.angle_alpha   90.00
_cell.angle_beta   90.00
_cell.angle_gamma   90.00
#
_symmetry.space_group_name_H-M   'P 1'
#
loop_
_entity.id
_entity.type
_entity.pdbx_description
1 polymer ?
#
loop_
_entity_poly.entity_id
_entity_poly.type
_entity_poly.pdbx_seq_one_letter_code
_entity_poly.pdbx_strand_id
1 'polypeptide(L)'
;MEYNQTMKKSTWILALVSLVVIGGLALSLVNNSSVMAAPNPQMTNFPTPTPGSDGRIIYVVQAGDTLWRIAAVAGIEVADLRDLNFLDADDIVFVGMQLFLGLGGPAGEQPTPAPVATEFASEPTVTPIPGNGTLCVLLFEDLNGDSMRQEEEISLSGGAINISNRDGSISITEDTPAHDPDSETLDYFCQDSLVEGDYNVSVAIPEGYNPTTSLNAPITLVQGDITYLNFGAQAGSVVINENDPLPDSSGSTPLLGIMGALLLLGGIGLGVYSVWFRGK
;
A
#
# COMPACT_ATOMS: atom_id res chain seq x y z
N MET A 1 67.97 -95.85 54.37
CA MET A 1 66.58 -95.67 54.81
C MET A 1 66.66 -95.58 56.33
N GLU A 2 66.27 -94.54 57.05
CA GLU A 2 65.36 -93.43 56.80
C GLU A 2 65.70 -92.34 57.83
N TYR A 3 65.49 -91.08 57.47
CA TYR A 3 65.84 -89.89 58.25
C TYR A 3 64.70 -89.53 59.21
N ASN A 4 64.97 -89.11 60.46
CA ASN A 4 64.01 -88.24 61.14
C ASN A 4 64.63 -87.33 62.21
N GLN A 5 64.56 -86.03 61.94
CA GLN A 5 64.92 -84.93 62.82
C GLN A 5 63.77 -84.61 63.79
N THR A 6 64.01 -84.67 65.09
CA THR A 6 63.14 -84.08 66.10
C THR A 6 63.47 -82.59 66.27
N MET A 7 62.77 -81.72 65.54
CA MET A 7 62.92 -80.28 65.66
C MET A 7 62.42 -79.74 67.01
N LYS A 8 63.31 -79.02 67.71
CA LYS A 8 63.04 -78.06 68.79
C LYS A 8 62.02 -77.00 68.32
N LYS A 9 60.73 -77.26 68.49
CA LYS A 9 59.65 -76.31 68.25
C LYS A 9 59.13 -75.73 69.57
N SER A 10 59.75 -74.67 70.12
CA SER A 10 58.98 -73.80 71.05
C SER A 10 59.60 -72.45 71.40
N THR A 11 60.89 -72.18 71.19
CA THR A 11 61.49 -70.89 71.60
C THR A 11 61.50 -69.84 70.49
N TRP A 12 61.46 -70.26 69.22
CA TRP A 12 61.37 -69.36 68.07
C TRP A 12 59.99 -68.68 67.93
N ILE A 13 58.94 -69.28 68.48
CA ILE A 13 57.56 -68.75 68.39
C ILE A 13 57.39 -67.53 69.31
N LEU A 14 57.95 -67.57 70.53
CA LEU A 14 57.90 -66.42 71.45
C LEU A 14 58.79 -65.26 70.97
N ALA A 15 59.95 -65.56 70.36
CA ALA A 15 60.78 -64.55 69.72
C ALA A 15 60.10 -63.91 68.49
N LEU A 16 59.39 -64.70 67.68
CA LEU A 16 58.58 -64.19 66.56
C LEU A 16 57.41 -63.33 67.04
N VAL A 17 56.71 -63.75 68.08
CA VAL A 17 55.58 -62.97 68.62
C VAL A 17 56.09 -61.65 69.23
N SER A 18 57.21 -61.66 69.94
CA SER A 18 57.79 -60.42 70.48
C SER A 18 58.33 -59.49 69.39
N LEU A 19 58.90 -60.03 68.30
CA LEU A 19 59.36 -59.23 67.15
C LEU A 19 58.17 -58.63 66.37
N VAL A 20 57.05 -59.35 66.28
CA VAL A 20 55.81 -58.86 65.66
C VAL A 20 55.15 -57.77 66.51
N VAL A 21 55.18 -57.88 67.84
CA VAL A 21 54.61 -56.86 68.73
C VAL A 21 55.48 -55.59 68.76
N ILE A 22 56.80 -55.71 68.82
CA ILE A 22 57.71 -54.54 68.81
C ILE A 22 57.77 -53.92 67.40
N GLY A 23 57.72 -54.72 66.34
CA GLY A 23 57.60 -54.24 64.96
C GLY A 23 56.25 -53.56 64.69
N GLY A 24 55.15 -54.10 65.22
CA GLY A 24 53.82 -53.51 65.12
C GLY A 24 53.67 -52.20 65.89
N LEU A 25 54.34 -52.06 67.04
CA LEU A 25 54.35 -50.82 67.81
C LEU A 25 55.21 -49.72 67.16
N ALA A 26 56.31 -50.09 66.50
CA ALA A 26 57.16 -49.14 65.77
C ALA A 26 56.53 -48.62 64.46
N LEU A 27 55.65 -49.40 63.81
CA LEU A 27 54.90 -48.95 62.62
C LEU A 27 53.78 -47.94 62.90
N SER A 28 53.45 -47.67 64.17
CA SER A 28 52.46 -46.64 64.52
C SER A 28 53.05 -45.23 64.69
N LEU A 29 54.36 -45.05 64.54
CA LEU A 29 55.03 -43.75 64.74
C LEU A 29 55.52 -43.07 63.45
N VAL A 30 55.27 -43.66 62.27
CA VAL A 30 55.74 -43.10 60.98
C VAL A 30 54.59 -43.00 59.97
N ASN A 31 53.51 -42.31 60.31
CA ASN A 31 52.46 -41.95 59.35
C ASN A 31 51.86 -40.57 59.69
N ASN A 32 52.73 -39.57 59.92
CA ASN A 32 52.33 -38.17 60.04
C ASN A 32 52.82 -37.33 58.85
N SER A 33 53.02 -37.96 57.70
CA SER A 33 52.94 -37.23 56.43
C SER A 33 51.47 -36.85 56.28
N SER A 34 51.13 -35.62 56.65
CA SER A 34 49.88 -35.02 56.21
C SER A 34 49.87 -35.16 54.69
N VAL A 35 49.03 -36.07 54.20
CA VAL A 35 48.56 -36.00 52.82
C VAL A 35 47.81 -34.69 52.81
N MET A 36 48.50 -33.60 52.45
CA MET A 36 47.81 -32.40 52.04
C MET A 36 46.99 -32.85 50.84
N ALA A 37 45.69 -33.00 51.05
CA ALA A 37 44.76 -33.05 49.94
C ALA A 37 45.18 -31.90 49.04
N ALA A 38 45.50 -32.20 47.78
CA ALA A 38 45.67 -31.15 46.80
C ALA A 38 44.45 -30.23 46.94
N PRO A 39 44.64 -28.90 46.99
CA PRO A 39 43.53 -27.97 47.11
C PRO A 39 42.44 -28.43 46.16
N ASN A 40 41.26 -28.75 46.69
CA ASN A 40 40.13 -29.14 45.85
C ASN A 40 40.01 -28.05 44.79
N PRO A 41 40.11 -28.35 43.48
CA PRO A 41 40.22 -27.33 42.46
C PRO A 41 39.03 -26.40 42.63
N GLN A 42 39.29 -25.22 43.18
CA GLN A 42 38.24 -24.27 43.45
C GLN A 42 37.78 -23.82 42.06
N MET A 43 36.54 -24.16 41.72
CA MET A 43 35.90 -23.62 40.54
C MET A 43 35.96 -22.10 40.67
N THR A 44 36.90 -21.50 39.94
CA THR A 44 36.96 -20.06 39.76
C THR A 44 35.61 -19.64 39.22
N ASN A 45 35.02 -18.59 39.80
CA ASN A 45 33.77 -18.02 39.30
C ASN A 45 33.94 -17.73 37.81
N PHE A 46 33.30 -18.54 36.96
CA PHE A 46 33.31 -18.32 35.53
C PHE A 46 32.25 -17.28 35.23
N PRO A 47 32.61 -16.07 34.78
CA PRO A 47 31.60 -15.11 34.38
C PRO A 47 30.87 -15.70 33.18
N THR A 48 29.57 -15.95 33.29
CA THR A 48 28.78 -16.37 32.13
C THR A 48 28.70 -15.16 31.18
N PRO A 49 29.37 -15.21 30.01
CA PRO A 49 29.32 -14.10 29.08
C PRO A 49 27.89 -13.94 28.57
N THR A 50 27.32 -12.76 28.77
CA THR A 50 26.01 -12.42 28.20
C THR A 50 26.22 -11.99 26.75
N PRO A 51 25.37 -12.40 25.80
CA PRO A 51 25.50 -11.95 24.42
C PRO A 51 25.51 -10.42 24.29
N GLY A 52 26.36 -9.90 23.41
CA GLY A 52 26.38 -8.49 23.04
C GLY A 52 25.12 -8.07 22.25
N SER A 53 24.99 -6.77 21.97
CA SER A 53 23.90 -6.21 21.15
C SER A 53 23.87 -6.75 19.71
N ASP A 54 24.99 -7.34 19.27
CA ASP A 54 25.17 -8.02 17.99
C ASP A 54 24.89 -9.54 18.06
N GLY A 55 24.43 -10.03 19.21
CA GLY A 55 24.16 -11.44 19.48
C GLY A 55 25.42 -12.29 19.67
N ARG A 56 26.62 -11.71 19.64
CA ARG A 56 27.87 -12.47 19.81
C ARG A 56 28.18 -12.69 21.29
N ILE A 57 28.48 -13.93 21.65
CA ILE A 57 28.99 -14.28 22.98
C ILE A 57 30.51 -14.31 22.92
N ILE A 58 31.15 -13.36 23.61
CA ILE A 58 32.61 -13.26 23.71
C ILE A 58 33.04 -13.52 25.15
N TYR A 59 33.99 -14.42 25.34
CA TYR A 59 34.62 -14.70 26.62
C TYR A 59 36.06 -14.19 26.66
N VAL A 60 36.43 -13.50 27.73
CA VAL A 60 37.81 -13.05 27.96
C VAL A 60 38.49 -14.03 28.89
N VAL A 61 39.51 -14.73 28.39
CA VAL A 61 40.25 -15.77 29.10
C VAL A 61 40.86 -15.22 30.39
N GLN A 62 40.62 -15.89 31.51
CA GLN A 62 41.12 -15.52 32.83
C GLN A 62 42.30 -16.39 33.27
N ALA A 63 42.98 -15.98 34.34
CA ALA A 63 44.10 -16.74 34.89
C ALA A 63 43.67 -18.16 35.29
N GLY A 64 44.37 -19.15 34.75
CA GLY A 64 44.11 -20.57 35.00
C GLY A 64 43.01 -21.19 34.12
N ASP A 65 42.46 -20.46 33.14
CA ASP A 65 41.55 -21.03 32.16
C ASP A 65 42.25 -21.95 31.16
N THR A 66 41.52 -22.93 30.67
CA THR A 66 41.90 -23.81 29.57
C THR A 66 40.74 -23.90 28.58
N LEU A 67 41.01 -24.18 27.30
CA LEU A 67 39.94 -24.40 26.30
C LEU A 67 38.94 -25.43 26.78
N TRP A 68 39.41 -26.51 27.41
CA TRP A 68 38.58 -27.56 27.95
C TRP A 68 37.59 -27.05 29.02
N ARG A 69 38.09 -26.24 29.97
CA ARG A 69 37.24 -25.64 31.01
C ARG A 69 36.24 -24.65 30.43
N ILE A 70 36.68 -23.79 29.52
CA ILE A 70 35.84 -22.77 28.89
C ILE A 70 34.71 -23.44 28.08
N ALA A 71 35.05 -24.43 27.25
CA ALA A 71 34.09 -25.16 26.42
C ALA A 71 33.06 -25.90 27.29
N ALA A 72 33.51 -26.56 28.36
CA ALA A 72 32.62 -27.28 29.29
C ALA A 72 31.62 -26.34 29.98
N VAL A 73 32.05 -25.13 30.36
CA VAL A 73 31.15 -24.14 31.00
C VAL A 73 30.22 -23.51 29.96
N ALA A 74 30.70 -23.27 28.75
CA ALA A 74 29.90 -22.73 27.64
C ALA A 74 28.93 -23.74 27.04
N GLY A 75 29.09 -25.03 27.32
CA GLY A 75 28.26 -26.11 26.79
C GLY A 75 28.54 -26.44 25.31
N ILE A 76 29.74 -26.16 24.81
CA ILE A 76 30.19 -26.44 23.44
C ILE A 76 31.35 -27.43 23.44
N GLU A 77 31.60 -28.12 22.32
CA GLU A 77 32.77 -28.99 22.22
C GLU A 77 34.07 -28.18 22.06
N VAL A 78 35.18 -28.72 22.55
CA VAL A 78 36.50 -28.05 22.44
C VAL A 78 36.91 -27.88 20.97
N ALA A 79 36.54 -28.83 20.11
CA ALA A 79 36.78 -28.74 18.67
C ALA A 79 36.01 -27.55 18.06
N ASP A 80 34.71 -27.46 18.34
CA ASP A 80 33.88 -26.34 17.88
C ASP A 80 34.40 -24.99 18.38
N LEU A 81 34.83 -24.91 19.64
CA LEU A 81 35.42 -23.69 20.20
C LEU A 81 36.69 -23.27 19.45
N ARG A 82 37.52 -24.23 19.04
CA ARG A 82 38.73 -23.95 18.24
C ARG A 82 38.36 -23.47 16.85
N ASP A 83 37.43 -24.16 16.19
CA ASP A 83 36.98 -23.82 14.84
C ASP A 83 36.37 -22.41 14.79
N LEU A 84 35.56 -22.05 15.80
CA LEU A 84 34.98 -20.71 15.94
C LEU A 84 36.01 -19.59 16.10
N ASN A 85 37.21 -19.92 16.59
CA ASN A 85 38.26 -18.97 16.93
C ASN A 85 39.52 -19.11 16.07
N PHE A 86 39.47 -19.96 15.03
CA PHE A 86 40.60 -20.24 14.14
C PHE A 86 41.86 -20.69 14.91
N LEU A 87 41.69 -21.55 15.90
CA LEU A 87 42.78 -22.10 16.72
C LEU A 87 43.17 -23.50 16.24
N ASP A 88 44.47 -23.78 16.15
CA ASP A 88 44.99 -25.10 15.86
C ASP A 88 44.94 -26.02 17.10
N ALA A 89 45.18 -27.32 16.89
CA ALA A 89 45.13 -28.32 17.97
C ALA A 89 46.15 -28.04 19.09
N ASP A 90 47.31 -27.48 18.73
CA ASP A 90 48.43 -27.19 19.63
C ASP A 90 48.38 -25.79 20.26
N ASP A 91 47.39 -24.97 19.88
CA ASP A 91 47.27 -23.61 20.39
C ASP A 91 46.84 -23.57 21.86
N ILE A 92 47.52 -22.69 22.61
CA ILE A 92 47.30 -22.46 24.03
C ILE A 92 46.61 -21.11 24.21
N VAL A 93 45.59 -21.07 25.07
CA VAL A 93 44.89 -19.83 25.41
C VAL A 93 45.68 -19.02 26.42
N PHE A 94 45.74 -17.70 26.21
CA PHE A 94 46.42 -16.78 27.11
C PHE A 94 45.41 -15.89 27.84
N VAL A 95 45.76 -15.47 29.06
CA VAL A 95 44.94 -14.54 29.84
C VAL A 95 44.75 -13.23 29.06
N GLY A 96 43.50 -12.77 28.97
CA GLY A 96 43.10 -11.58 28.20
C GLY A 96 42.72 -11.87 26.75
N MET A 97 42.91 -13.10 26.26
CA MET A 97 42.49 -13.48 24.92
C MET A 97 40.96 -13.53 24.82
N GLN A 98 40.41 -13.02 23.73
CA GLN A 98 38.97 -13.04 23.48
C GLN A 98 38.61 -14.27 22.65
N LEU A 99 37.67 -15.07 23.15
CA LEU A 99 37.13 -16.24 22.48
C LEU A 99 35.67 -16.02 22.13
N PHE A 100 35.33 -16.18 20.86
CA PHE A 100 33.98 -16.27 20.35
C PHE A 100 33.39 -17.63 20.68
N LEU A 101 32.39 -17.64 21.56
CA LEU A 101 31.72 -18.87 22.00
C LEU A 101 30.50 -19.22 21.16
N GLY A 102 30.06 -18.30 20.28
CA GLY A 102 28.92 -18.49 19.40
C GLY A 102 27.93 -17.31 19.44
N LEU A 103 26.78 -17.51 18.80
CA LEU A 103 25.68 -16.56 18.83
C LEU A 103 24.67 -17.00 19.89
N GLY A 104 24.27 -16.08 20.74
CA GLY A 104 23.20 -16.31 21.71
C GLY A 104 22.40 -15.04 21.94
N GLY A 105 21.22 -15.20 22.51
CA GLY A 105 20.22 -14.14 22.60
C GLY A 105 18.88 -14.66 22.07
N PRO A 106 17.77 -14.00 22.40
CA PRO A 106 16.50 -14.33 21.78
C PRO A 106 16.67 -14.29 20.25
N ALA A 107 16.11 -15.30 19.56
CA ALA A 107 15.86 -15.21 18.13
C ALA A 107 15.29 -13.81 17.86
N GLY A 108 15.92 -13.10 16.91
CA GLY A 108 15.91 -11.64 16.84
C GLY A 108 14.61 -11.00 17.29
N GLU A 109 14.72 -9.86 17.96
CA GLU A 109 13.59 -8.96 18.16
C GLU A 109 12.89 -8.76 16.80
N GLN A 110 11.83 -9.55 16.56
CA GLN A 110 10.65 -9.01 15.93
C GLN A 110 10.39 -7.72 16.70
N PRO A 111 10.26 -6.57 16.02
CA PRO A 111 10.25 -5.26 16.68
C PRO A 111 9.32 -5.31 17.88
N THR A 112 9.92 -5.31 19.07
CA THR A 112 9.19 -5.02 20.29
C THR A 112 8.65 -3.61 20.08
N PRO A 113 7.34 -3.37 20.25
CA PRO A 113 6.81 -2.01 20.18
C PRO A 113 7.67 -1.16 21.10
N ALA A 114 8.21 -0.06 20.57
CA ALA A 114 9.00 0.90 21.32
C ALA A 114 8.30 1.20 22.67
N PRO A 115 9.05 1.54 23.75
CA PRO A 115 8.42 2.04 24.96
C PRO A 115 7.41 3.11 24.54
N VAL A 116 6.14 2.86 24.84
CA VAL A 116 5.06 3.79 24.57
C VAL A 116 5.52 5.10 25.20
N ALA A 117 5.90 6.04 24.35
CA ALA A 117 6.09 7.41 24.76
C ALA A 117 4.86 7.74 25.59
N THR A 118 5.06 8.24 26.82
CA THR A 118 3.98 8.99 27.45
C THR A 118 3.56 10.01 26.42
N GLU A 119 2.37 9.79 25.89
CA GLU A 119 1.80 10.47 24.75
C GLU A 119 1.82 11.96 25.12
N PHE A 120 2.76 12.70 24.54
CA PHE A 120 2.49 14.11 24.32
C PHE A 120 1.20 14.07 23.51
N ALA A 121 0.13 14.67 24.07
CA ALA A 121 -1.15 14.79 23.41
C ALA A 121 -0.87 15.03 21.94
N SER A 122 -1.23 14.06 21.10
CA SER A 122 -1.11 14.17 19.66
C SER A 122 -1.58 15.57 19.32
N GLU A 123 -0.70 16.39 18.76
CA GLU A 123 -1.13 17.60 18.09
C GLU A 123 -2.36 17.20 17.27
N PRO A 124 -3.50 17.91 17.40
CA PRO A 124 -4.76 17.47 16.84
C PRO A 124 -4.45 16.98 15.43
N THR A 125 -4.69 15.68 15.17
CA THR A 125 -4.78 15.23 13.79
C THR A 125 -5.78 16.19 13.20
N VAL A 126 -5.32 17.06 12.31
CA VAL A 126 -6.21 17.96 11.61
C VAL A 126 -7.17 16.99 10.94
N THR A 127 -8.42 16.92 11.43
CA THR A 127 -9.48 16.31 10.63
C THR A 127 -9.31 16.98 9.28
N PRO A 128 -9.01 16.24 8.18
CA PRO A 128 -8.81 16.87 6.88
C PRO A 128 -9.99 17.83 6.72
N ILE A 129 -9.67 19.12 6.64
CA ILE A 129 -10.71 20.14 6.50
C ILE A 129 -11.36 19.74 5.19
N PRO A 130 -12.66 19.36 5.17
CA PRO A 130 -13.29 18.92 3.95
C PRO A 130 -13.04 20.00 2.91
N GLY A 131 -12.30 19.62 1.88
CA GLY A 131 -11.96 20.53 0.82
C GLY A 131 -13.18 20.81 -0.02
N ASN A 132 -13.12 21.92 -0.72
CA ASN A 132 -14.04 22.14 -1.81
C ASN A 132 -13.34 21.85 -3.14
N GLY A 133 -14.08 21.28 -4.09
CA GLY A 133 -13.72 21.21 -5.50
C GLY A 133 -14.66 22.05 -6.36
N THR A 134 -14.36 22.08 -7.66
CA THR A 134 -15.19 22.74 -8.69
C THR A 134 -15.61 21.68 -9.71
N LEU A 135 -16.88 21.72 -10.09
CA LEU A 135 -17.42 20.87 -11.15
C LEU A 135 -17.90 21.74 -12.31
N CYS A 136 -17.36 21.50 -13.50
CA CYS A 136 -17.73 22.18 -14.73
C CYS A 136 -18.43 21.22 -15.68
N VAL A 137 -19.63 21.59 -16.13
CA VAL A 137 -20.48 20.78 -17.01
C VAL A 137 -20.69 21.53 -18.33
N LEU A 138 -20.49 20.82 -19.44
CA LEU A 138 -20.76 21.31 -20.79
C LEU A 138 -21.70 20.34 -21.50
N LEU A 139 -22.76 20.89 -22.09
CA LEU A 139 -23.52 20.22 -23.14
C LEU A 139 -23.04 20.80 -24.48
N PHE A 140 -22.60 19.96 -25.40
CA PHE A 140 -22.10 20.37 -26.71
C PHE A 140 -22.90 19.73 -27.84
N GLU A 141 -22.90 20.40 -28.99
CA GLU A 141 -23.49 19.87 -30.21
C GLU A 141 -22.49 18.93 -30.91
N ASP A 142 -22.81 17.63 -30.91
CA ASP A 142 -21.99 16.56 -31.51
C ASP A 142 -22.28 16.47 -33.02
N LEU A 143 -21.51 17.23 -33.79
CA LEU A 143 -21.76 17.43 -35.22
C LEU A 143 -21.41 16.20 -36.04
N ASN A 144 -20.40 15.45 -35.61
CA ASN A 144 -19.89 14.28 -36.32
C ASN A 144 -20.45 12.94 -35.77
N GLY A 145 -21.11 12.97 -34.62
CA GLY A 145 -21.76 11.84 -33.97
C GLY A 145 -20.78 10.86 -33.30
N ASP A 146 -19.55 11.26 -33.01
CA ASP A 146 -18.52 10.39 -32.43
C ASP A 146 -18.54 10.33 -30.90
N SER A 147 -19.49 11.06 -30.27
CA SER A 147 -19.69 11.10 -28.82
C SER A 147 -18.50 11.65 -28.03
N MET A 148 -17.59 12.36 -28.69
CA MET A 148 -16.44 13.03 -28.08
C MET A 148 -16.49 14.52 -28.41
N ARG A 149 -16.08 15.34 -27.46
CA ARG A 149 -16.03 16.80 -27.67
C ARG A 149 -14.84 17.16 -28.56
N GLN A 150 -15.03 17.95 -29.61
CA GLN A 150 -13.95 18.62 -30.34
C GLN A 150 -13.93 20.15 -30.15
N GLU A 151 -12.83 20.80 -30.58
CA GLU A 151 -12.63 22.24 -30.41
C GLU A 151 -13.61 23.06 -31.27
N GLU A 152 -13.97 22.55 -32.44
CA GLU A 152 -14.91 23.18 -33.37
C GLU A 152 -16.38 23.05 -32.97
N GLU A 153 -16.67 22.26 -31.93
CA GLU A 153 -18.04 22.03 -31.45
C GLU A 153 -18.45 23.06 -30.40
N ILE A 154 -19.64 23.62 -30.61
CA ILE A 154 -20.20 24.69 -29.78
C ILE A 154 -20.98 24.14 -28.60
N SER A 155 -21.13 24.98 -27.57
CA SER A 155 -22.03 24.72 -26.46
C SER A 155 -23.49 24.77 -26.92
N LEU A 156 -24.32 23.89 -26.34
CA LEU A 156 -25.73 23.76 -26.65
C LEU A 156 -26.57 24.22 -25.46
N SER A 157 -27.35 25.29 -25.67
CA SER A 157 -28.27 25.84 -24.66
C SER A 157 -29.64 25.16 -24.65
N GLY A 158 -30.40 25.39 -23.59
CA GLY A 158 -31.78 24.91 -23.44
C GLY A 158 -31.90 23.48 -22.93
N GLY A 159 -30.78 22.82 -22.63
CA GLY A 159 -30.76 21.65 -21.77
C GLY A 159 -30.81 22.05 -20.30
N ALA A 160 -30.95 21.07 -19.41
CA ALA A 160 -30.93 21.29 -17.96
C ALA A 160 -29.92 20.39 -17.28
N ILE A 161 -29.08 20.96 -16.43
CA ILE A 161 -28.06 20.30 -15.62
C ILE A 161 -28.64 20.02 -14.24
N ASN A 162 -28.41 18.83 -13.71
CA ASN A 162 -28.69 18.48 -12.32
C ASN A 162 -27.44 17.89 -11.67
N ILE A 163 -26.99 18.50 -10.57
CA ILE A 163 -25.86 18.03 -9.75
C ILE A 163 -26.40 17.67 -8.38
N SER A 164 -26.30 16.40 -8.01
CA SER A 164 -26.80 15.91 -6.73
C SER A 164 -25.77 15.05 -6.02
N ASN A 165 -25.67 15.14 -4.71
CA ASN A 165 -24.86 14.23 -3.92
C ASN A 165 -25.67 13.04 -3.39
N ARG A 166 -24.96 12.00 -2.95
CA ARG A 166 -25.59 10.74 -2.50
C ARG A 166 -26.51 10.92 -1.29
N ASP A 167 -26.23 11.87 -0.41
CA ASP A 167 -27.02 12.11 0.81
C ASP A 167 -28.21 13.07 0.57
N GLY A 168 -28.31 13.66 -0.62
CA GLY A 168 -29.37 14.59 -1.02
C GLY A 168 -29.28 15.97 -0.39
N SER A 169 -28.18 16.30 0.30
CA SER A 169 -27.97 17.64 0.89
C SER A 169 -27.63 18.70 -0.17
N ILE A 170 -27.13 18.29 -1.33
CA ILE A 170 -26.88 19.13 -2.50
C ILE A 170 -27.76 18.63 -3.64
N SER A 171 -28.53 19.55 -4.22
CA SER A 171 -29.31 19.36 -5.44
C SER A 171 -29.38 20.69 -6.16
N ILE A 172 -28.58 20.85 -7.20
CA ILE A 172 -28.46 22.08 -7.99
C ILE A 172 -29.05 21.80 -9.36
N THR A 173 -29.92 22.68 -9.83
CA THR A 173 -30.51 22.62 -11.17
C THR A 173 -30.27 23.94 -11.88
N GLU A 174 -29.66 23.89 -13.05
CA GLU A 174 -29.35 25.06 -13.86
C GLU A 174 -29.55 24.73 -15.35
N ASP A 175 -29.81 25.74 -16.17
CA ASP A 175 -29.89 25.56 -17.63
C ASP A 175 -28.48 25.51 -18.24
N THR A 176 -28.33 24.82 -19.37
CA THR A 176 -27.07 24.82 -20.11
C THR A 176 -26.83 26.20 -20.74
N PRO A 177 -25.65 26.80 -20.53
CA PRO A 177 -25.35 28.13 -21.05
C PRO A 177 -25.33 28.13 -22.59
N ALA A 178 -25.66 29.28 -23.17
CA ALA A 178 -25.55 29.52 -24.60
C ALA A 178 -24.12 29.84 -25.01
N HIS A 179 -23.80 29.55 -26.27
CA HIS A 179 -22.50 29.88 -26.82
C HIS A 179 -22.28 31.39 -26.86
N ASP A 180 -21.25 31.87 -26.15
CA ASP A 180 -20.77 33.25 -26.25
C ASP A 180 -19.59 33.33 -27.23
N PRO A 181 -19.77 33.98 -28.40
CA PRO A 181 -18.70 34.10 -29.40
C PRO A 181 -17.52 34.96 -28.94
N ASP A 182 -17.70 35.79 -27.91
CA ASP A 182 -16.65 36.64 -27.34
C ASP A 182 -15.90 35.95 -26.18
N SER A 183 -16.34 34.76 -25.76
CA SER A 183 -15.74 34.02 -24.65
C SER A 183 -14.52 33.22 -25.10
N GLU A 184 -13.35 33.53 -24.51
CA GLU A 184 -12.12 32.74 -24.69
C GLU A 184 -12.18 31.40 -23.95
N THR A 185 -13.07 31.29 -22.97
CA THR A 185 -13.35 30.06 -22.23
C THR A 185 -14.61 29.42 -22.78
N LEU A 186 -14.55 28.15 -23.13
CA LEU A 186 -15.75 27.38 -23.48
C LEU A 186 -16.86 27.59 -22.44
N ASP A 187 -18.12 27.63 -22.88
CA ASP A 187 -19.28 27.97 -22.03
C ASP A 187 -19.65 26.80 -21.10
N TYR A 188 -18.77 26.47 -20.16
CA TYR A 188 -19.08 25.52 -19.09
C TYR A 188 -19.94 26.21 -18.04
N PHE A 189 -20.93 25.49 -17.54
CA PHE A 189 -21.51 25.81 -16.24
C PHE A 189 -20.61 25.23 -15.15
N CYS A 190 -19.95 26.09 -14.38
CA CYS A 190 -19.08 25.68 -13.29
C CYS A 190 -19.73 25.99 -11.93
N GLN A 191 -19.89 24.94 -11.13
CA GLN A 191 -20.25 25.07 -9.73
C GLN A 191 -18.98 24.98 -8.87
N ASP A 192 -18.63 26.11 -8.27
CA ASP A 192 -17.52 26.21 -7.33
C ASP A 192 -17.92 25.78 -5.93
N SER A 193 -16.89 25.54 -5.11
CA SER A 193 -17.02 25.35 -3.67
C SER A 193 -17.90 24.15 -3.27
N LEU A 194 -17.94 23.10 -4.09
CA LEU A 194 -18.63 21.85 -3.75
C LEU A 194 -17.80 21.05 -2.74
N VAL A 195 -18.42 20.62 -1.65
CA VAL A 195 -17.75 19.78 -0.64
C VAL A 195 -17.27 18.48 -1.29
N GLU A 196 -16.08 18.03 -0.94
CA GLU A 196 -15.56 16.73 -1.40
C GLU A 196 -16.55 15.58 -1.10
N GLY A 197 -16.67 14.63 -2.03
CA GLY A 197 -17.60 13.51 -1.90
C GLY A 197 -18.13 12.98 -3.23
N ASP A 198 -19.09 12.06 -3.14
CA ASP A 198 -19.68 11.42 -4.31
C ASP A 198 -20.89 12.20 -4.83
N TYR A 199 -20.84 12.54 -6.11
CA TYR A 199 -21.92 13.23 -6.84
C TYR A 199 -22.39 12.41 -8.03
N ASN A 200 -23.64 12.63 -8.39
CA ASN A 200 -24.24 12.18 -9.63
C ASN A 200 -24.68 13.41 -10.42
N VAL A 201 -24.07 13.57 -11.59
CA VAL A 201 -24.32 14.69 -12.50
C VAL A 201 -25.11 14.17 -13.69
N SER A 202 -26.23 14.81 -13.97
CA SER A 202 -27.08 14.45 -15.11
C SER A 202 -27.45 15.66 -15.95
N VAL A 203 -27.62 15.46 -17.25
CA VAL A 203 -28.05 16.51 -18.18
C VAL A 203 -29.29 16.07 -18.95
N ALA A 204 -30.30 16.94 -19.02
CA ALA A 204 -31.45 16.79 -19.90
C ALA A 204 -31.17 17.48 -21.23
N ILE A 205 -31.51 16.79 -22.32
CA ILE A 205 -31.31 17.29 -23.69
C ILE A 205 -32.45 18.24 -24.09
N PRO A 206 -32.16 19.37 -24.77
CA PRO A 206 -33.19 20.26 -25.29
C PRO A 206 -34.10 19.58 -26.31
N GLU A 207 -35.27 20.18 -26.56
CA GLU A 207 -36.18 19.70 -27.60
C GLU A 207 -35.52 19.72 -28.98
N GLY A 208 -35.83 18.71 -29.80
CA GLY A 208 -35.30 18.60 -31.16
C GLY A 208 -33.86 18.07 -31.23
N TYR A 209 -33.26 17.67 -30.11
CA TYR A 209 -31.95 17.02 -30.06
C TYR A 209 -32.08 15.58 -29.53
N ASN A 210 -31.11 14.73 -29.90
CA ASN A 210 -30.99 13.37 -29.42
C ASN A 210 -29.61 13.19 -28.74
N PRO A 211 -29.54 12.58 -27.54
CA PRO A 211 -28.27 12.39 -26.86
C PRO A 211 -27.32 11.49 -27.66
N THR A 212 -26.05 11.85 -27.70
CA THR A 212 -24.98 11.01 -28.24
C THR A 212 -24.11 10.41 -27.13
N THR A 213 -24.05 11.03 -25.95
CA THR A 213 -23.33 10.52 -24.78
C THR A 213 -24.25 9.98 -23.69
N SER A 214 -23.66 9.32 -22.68
CA SER A 214 -24.38 9.04 -21.43
C SER A 214 -24.72 10.35 -20.74
N LEU A 215 -26.01 10.55 -20.44
CA LEU A 215 -26.55 11.74 -19.78
C LEU A 215 -26.42 11.72 -18.26
N ASN A 216 -25.80 10.68 -17.71
CA ASN A 216 -25.57 10.55 -16.29
C ASN A 216 -24.12 10.13 -16.02
N ALA A 217 -23.47 10.83 -15.11
CA ALA A 217 -22.06 10.65 -14.77
C ALA A 217 -21.88 10.66 -13.24
N PRO A 218 -21.62 9.51 -12.61
CA PRO A 218 -21.19 9.46 -11.22
C PRO A 218 -19.73 9.91 -11.13
N ILE A 219 -19.42 10.80 -10.20
CA ILE A 219 -18.07 11.32 -9.94
C ILE A 219 -17.78 11.34 -8.45
N THR A 220 -16.50 11.22 -8.10
CA THR A 220 -16.00 11.48 -6.74
C THR A 220 -15.15 12.73 -6.81
N LEU A 221 -15.60 13.78 -6.14
CA LEU A 221 -14.91 15.07 -6.07
C LEU A 221 -13.94 15.07 -4.89
N VAL A 222 -12.68 15.45 -5.15
CA VAL A 222 -11.63 15.57 -4.12
C VAL A 222 -11.32 17.05 -3.88
N GLN A 223 -10.76 17.36 -2.70
CA GLN A 223 -10.29 18.71 -2.36
C GLN A 223 -9.42 19.34 -3.47
N GLY A 224 -9.80 20.53 -3.93
CA GLY A 224 -9.03 21.32 -4.89
C GLY A 224 -9.13 20.87 -6.34
N ASP A 225 -9.85 19.79 -6.62
CA ASP A 225 -10.03 19.30 -7.98
C ASP A 225 -10.99 20.17 -8.78
N ILE A 226 -10.66 20.40 -10.05
CA ILE A 226 -11.58 20.93 -11.06
C ILE A 226 -11.91 19.79 -12.02
N THR A 227 -13.16 19.33 -12.00
CA THR A 227 -13.63 18.23 -12.85
C THR A 227 -14.46 18.76 -14.00
N TYR A 228 -14.11 18.39 -15.23
CA TYR A 228 -14.86 18.74 -16.43
C TYR A 228 -15.65 17.54 -16.94
N LEU A 229 -16.96 17.72 -17.13
CA LEU A 229 -17.86 16.73 -17.67
C LEU A 229 -18.49 17.26 -18.97
N ASN A 230 -18.40 16.44 -20.02
CA ASN A 230 -18.89 16.76 -21.35
C ASN A 230 -20.04 15.82 -21.72
N PHE A 231 -21.15 16.40 -22.15
CA PHE A 231 -22.33 15.70 -22.61
C PHE A 231 -22.60 16.12 -24.05
N GLY A 232 -22.81 15.16 -24.94
CA GLY A 232 -23.03 15.41 -26.37
C GLY A 232 -24.47 15.15 -26.77
N ALA A 233 -24.98 15.99 -27.67
CA ALA A 233 -26.25 15.78 -28.33
C ALA A 233 -26.19 16.21 -29.80
N GLN A 234 -26.94 15.54 -30.65
CA GLN A 234 -27.03 15.83 -32.07
C GLN A 234 -28.46 16.27 -32.41
N ALA A 235 -28.60 17.23 -33.33
CA ALA A 235 -29.90 17.64 -33.84
C ALA A 235 -30.68 16.41 -34.35
N GLY A 236 -31.87 16.20 -33.81
CA GLY A 236 -32.76 15.14 -34.23
C GLY A 236 -33.17 15.35 -35.67
N SER A 237 -33.18 14.26 -36.45
CA SER A 237 -33.80 14.32 -37.76
C SER A 237 -35.30 14.53 -37.58
N VAL A 238 -35.79 15.71 -37.99
CA VAL A 238 -37.22 15.93 -38.13
C VAL A 238 -37.70 14.95 -39.21
N VAL A 239 -38.36 13.87 -38.80
CA VAL A 239 -39.19 13.09 -39.70
C VAL A 239 -40.36 13.99 -40.04
N ILE A 240 -40.24 14.75 -41.13
CA ILE A 240 -41.41 15.39 -41.71
C ILE A 240 -42.27 14.23 -42.20
N ASN A 241 -43.32 13.91 -41.44
CA ASN A 241 -44.32 12.97 -41.92
C ASN A 241 -44.89 13.63 -43.18
N GLU A 242 -44.78 12.99 -44.34
CA GLU A 242 -45.36 13.50 -45.59
C GLU A 242 -46.90 13.67 -45.50
N ASN A 243 -47.49 13.17 -44.39
CA ASN A 243 -48.89 13.29 -44.03
C ASN A 243 -49.20 14.42 -43.03
N ASP A 244 -48.20 15.14 -42.50
CA ASP A 244 -48.46 16.32 -41.67
C ASP A 244 -48.77 17.52 -42.60
N PRO A 245 -49.88 18.23 -42.39
CA PRO A 245 -50.20 19.40 -43.20
C PRO A 245 -49.10 20.45 -43.00
N LEU A 246 -48.49 20.88 -44.11
CA LEU A 246 -47.52 21.98 -44.16
C LEU A 246 -48.02 23.17 -43.32
N PRO A 247 -47.17 23.81 -42.50
CA PRO A 247 -47.54 25.07 -41.86
C PRO A 247 -47.89 26.05 -42.98
N ASP A 248 -49.09 26.63 -42.89
CA ASP A 248 -49.53 27.69 -43.81
C ASP A 248 -48.48 28.80 -43.80
N SER A 249 -47.64 28.79 -44.82
CA SER A 249 -46.83 29.95 -45.16
C SER A 249 -47.81 31.03 -45.63
N SER A 250 -48.33 31.80 -44.69
CA SER A 250 -49.10 33.02 -44.95
C SER A 250 -48.19 34.15 -45.48
N GLY A 251 -47.27 33.80 -46.37
CA GLY A 251 -46.51 34.70 -47.21
C GLY A 251 -46.86 34.38 -48.65
N SER A 252 -48.14 34.46 -49.01
CA SER A 252 -48.54 34.41 -50.41
C SER A 252 -47.94 35.61 -51.13
N THR A 253 -46.76 35.44 -51.73
CA THR A 253 -46.22 36.42 -52.66
C THR A 253 -47.27 36.55 -53.78
N PRO A 254 -47.92 37.72 -53.97
CA PRO A 254 -49.05 37.86 -54.90
C PRO A 254 -48.64 37.68 -56.37
N LEU A 255 -47.37 37.37 -56.63
CA LEU A 255 -46.76 37.26 -57.96
C LEU A 255 -47.45 36.19 -58.82
N LEU A 256 -47.85 35.05 -58.23
CA LEU A 256 -48.52 33.99 -58.99
C LEU A 256 -49.98 34.36 -59.35
N GLY A 257 -50.69 35.07 -58.45
CA GLY A 257 -52.03 35.59 -58.73
C GLY A 257 -52.01 36.71 -59.78
N ILE A 258 -51.02 37.59 -59.72
CA ILE A 258 -50.81 38.65 -60.72
C ILE A 258 -50.48 38.02 -62.08
N MET A 259 -49.64 36.98 -62.11
CA MET A 259 -49.32 36.28 -63.37
C MET A 259 -50.53 35.55 -63.95
N GLY A 260 -51.34 34.90 -63.12
CA GLY A 260 -52.62 34.31 -63.53
C GLY A 260 -53.59 35.34 -64.11
N ALA A 261 -53.73 36.50 -63.46
CA ALA A 261 -54.58 37.58 -63.94
C ALA A 261 -54.13 38.16 -65.29
N LEU A 262 -52.81 38.33 -65.48
CA LEU A 262 -52.24 38.80 -66.76
C LEU A 262 -52.46 37.78 -67.88
N LEU A 263 -52.34 36.49 -67.59
CA LEU A 263 -52.62 35.41 -68.57
C LEU A 263 -54.10 35.38 -68.96
N LEU A 264 -55.01 35.55 -67.99
CA LEU A 264 -56.45 35.62 -68.22
C LEU A 264 -56.84 36.83 -69.07
N LEU A 265 -56.31 38.01 -68.75
CA LEU A 265 -56.54 39.24 -69.52
C LEU A 265 -55.97 39.11 -70.94
N GLY A 266 -54.78 38.52 -71.10
CA GLY A 266 -54.20 38.22 -72.41
C GLY A 266 -55.08 37.28 -73.24
N GLY A 267 -55.61 36.22 -72.63
CA GLY A 267 -56.52 35.27 -73.28
C GLY A 267 -57.84 35.92 -73.72
N ILE A 268 -58.45 36.75 -72.86
CA ILE A 268 -59.67 37.50 -73.20
C ILE A 268 -59.39 38.48 -74.34
N GLY A 269 -58.24 39.19 -74.30
CA GLY A 269 -57.83 40.11 -75.35
C GLY A 269 -57.68 39.42 -76.71
N LEU A 270 -57.02 38.26 -76.76
CA LEU A 270 -56.89 37.46 -77.97
C LEU A 270 -58.25 36.94 -78.47
N GLY A 271 -59.15 36.55 -77.56
CA GLY A 271 -60.51 36.15 -77.88
C GLY A 271 -61.29 37.27 -78.57
N VAL A 272 -61.34 38.46 -77.96
CA VAL A 272 -62.00 39.64 -78.53
C VAL A 272 -61.37 40.05 -79.86
N TYR A 273 -60.04 40.06 -79.95
CA TYR A 273 -59.32 40.35 -81.19
C TYR A 273 -59.71 39.39 -82.30
N SER A 274 -59.78 38.08 -82.01
CA SER A 274 -60.14 37.06 -83.00
C SER A 274 -61.57 37.21 -83.52
N VAL A 275 -62.51 37.69 -82.70
CA VAL A 275 -63.91 37.92 -83.08
C VAL A 275 -64.06 39.21 -83.89
N TRP A 276 -63.36 40.28 -83.51
CA TRP A 276 -63.46 41.58 -84.19
C TRP A 276 -62.76 41.58 -85.55
N PHE A 277 -61.64 40.87 -85.70
CA PHE A 277 -60.84 40.85 -86.92
C PHE A 277 -61.14 39.68 -87.87
N ARG A 278 -61.93 38.67 -87.49
CA ARG A 278 -62.42 37.63 -88.43
C ARG A 278 -63.71 38.00 -89.17
N GLY A 279 -64.30 39.16 -88.87
CA GLY A 279 -65.55 39.63 -89.45
C GLY A 279 -65.42 40.57 -90.65
N LYS A 280 -64.24 40.69 -91.27
CA LYS A 280 -64.02 41.43 -92.53
C LYS A 280 -63.32 40.57 -93.55
#